data_AF-A0A935E5D8-F1
#
_entry.id   AF-A0A935E5D8-F1
#
_cell.length_a   1.000
_cell.length_b   1.000
_cell.length_c   1.000
_cell.angle_alpha   90.00
_cell.angle_beta   90.00
_cell.angle_gamma   90.00
#
_symmetry.space_group_name_H-M   'P 1'
#
loop_
_entity.id
_entity.type
_entity.pdbx_description
1 polymer ?
#
loop_
_entity_poly.entity_id
_entity_poly.type
_entity_poly.pdbx_seq_one_letter_code
_entity_poly.pdbx_strand_id
1 'polypeptide(L)'
;MKLKFLVVSSLMFSVYSCKNDEAAYRQAILGSWDVYASEMNGKPNDFMKNGYFIFTADNLVTSNTIPENQSSAYSVKKDKLEIDGIDDFNMHIIRLDKDTLWLKGKISYYDMKYFMVRRQ
;
A
#
# COMPACT_ATOMS: atom_id res chain seq x y z
N MET A 1 24.16 -2.32 -47.39
CA MET A 1 22.83 -1.74 -47.14
C MET A 1 21.97 -2.69 -46.26
N LYS A 2 22.40 -3.01 -45.03
CA LYS A 2 21.65 -3.92 -44.12
C LYS A 2 21.79 -3.63 -42.62
N LEU A 3 22.71 -2.75 -42.21
CA LEU A 3 23.01 -2.49 -40.79
C LEU A 3 22.09 -1.46 -40.12
N LYS A 4 21.38 -0.63 -40.91
CA LYS A 4 20.52 0.43 -40.37
C LYS A 4 19.15 -0.07 -39.85
N PHE A 5 18.73 -1.28 -40.22
CA PHE A 5 17.42 -1.82 -39.82
C PHE A 5 17.43 -2.48 -38.43
N LEU A 6 18.59 -2.91 -37.93
CA LEU A 6 18.71 -3.58 -36.62
C LEU A 6 18.64 -2.60 -35.44
N VAL A 7 19.08 -1.35 -35.62
CA VAL A 7 19.10 -0.35 -34.55
C VAL A 7 17.69 0.17 -34.23
N VAL A 8 16.79 0.19 -35.22
CA VAL A 8 15.40 0.67 -35.04
C VAL A 8 14.54 -0.34 -34.27
N SER A 9 14.81 -1.64 -34.43
CA SER A 9 14.06 -2.70 -33.73
C SER A 9 14.37 -2.81 -32.23
N SER A 10 15.56 -2.37 -31.79
CA SER A 10 15.97 -2.46 -30.38
C SER A 10 15.39 -1.34 -29.51
N LEU A 11 14.93 -0.24 -30.12
CA LEU A 11 14.46 0.94 -29.39
C LEU A 11 12.98 0.83 -28.95
N MET A 12 12.19 -0.05 -29.59
CA MET A 12 10.77 -0.24 -29.28
C MET A 12 10.48 -1.10 -28.04
N PHE A 13 11.46 -1.88 -27.54
CA PHE A 13 11.24 -2.73 -26.36
C PHE A 13 11.39 -2.01 -25.01
N SER A 14 11.94 -0.80 -25.00
CA SER A 14 12.23 -0.05 -23.76
C SER A 14 11.01 0.63 -23.11
N VAL A 15 9.86 0.70 -23.77
CA VAL A 15 8.68 1.44 -23.28
C VAL A 15 7.66 0.59 -22.49
N TYR A 16 7.81 -0.73 -22.44
CA TYR A 16 6.87 -1.60 -21.71
C TYR A 16 7.23 -1.84 -20.23
N SER A 17 8.41 -1.41 -19.78
CA SER A 17 8.92 -1.83 -18.46
C SER A 17 8.44 -1.00 -17.27
N CYS A 18 7.67 0.07 -17.47
CA CYS A 18 7.48 1.09 -16.41
C CYS A 18 6.04 1.17 -15.83
N LYS A 19 5.12 0.27 -16.20
CA LYS A 19 3.72 0.32 -15.74
C LYS A 19 3.25 -0.90 -14.94
N ASN A 20 4.10 -1.92 -14.77
CA ASN A 20 3.68 -3.19 -14.20
C ASN A 20 3.64 -3.17 -12.66
N ASP A 21 4.50 -2.36 -12.03
CA ASP A 21 4.68 -2.41 -10.57
C ASP A 21 3.45 -1.91 -9.82
N GLU A 22 2.82 -0.81 -10.26
CA GLU A 22 1.64 -0.25 -9.57
C GLU A 22 0.45 -1.22 -9.55
N ALA A 23 0.22 -1.92 -10.67
CA ALA A 23 -0.84 -2.91 -10.76
C ALA A 23 -0.58 -4.13 -9.85
N ALA A 24 0.68 -4.55 -9.75
CA ALA A 24 1.09 -5.64 -8.87
C ALA A 24 0.87 -5.30 -7.38
N TYR A 25 1.30 -4.11 -6.95
CA TYR A 25 1.05 -3.62 -5.57
C TYR A 25 -0.44 -3.52 -5.27
N ARG A 26 -1.22 -2.98 -6.20
CA ARG A 26 -2.67 -2.84 -6.06
C ARG A 26 -3.38 -4.19 -5.94
N GLN A 27 -2.94 -5.21 -6.67
CA GLN A 27 -3.50 -6.56 -6.48
C GLN A 27 -3.04 -7.22 -5.18
N ALA A 28 -1.77 -7.06 -4.82
CA ALA A 28 -1.20 -7.71 -3.64
C ALA A 28 -1.81 -7.21 -2.32
N ILE A 29 -2.22 -5.93 -2.26
CA ILE A 29 -2.85 -5.36 -1.06
C ILE A 29 -4.30 -5.81 -0.85
N LEU A 30 -4.98 -6.37 -1.86
CA LEU A 30 -6.38 -6.75 -1.75
C LEU A 30 -6.61 -7.79 -0.64
N GLY A 31 -7.74 -7.67 0.05
CA GLY A 31 -8.16 -8.56 1.13
C GLY A 31 -8.14 -7.89 2.50
N SER A 32 -8.21 -8.72 3.53
CA SER A 32 -8.36 -8.32 4.92
C SER A 32 -7.04 -8.40 5.68
N TRP A 33 -6.72 -7.36 6.43
CA TRP A 33 -5.47 -7.23 7.18
C TRP A 33 -5.72 -6.78 8.61
N ASP A 34 -5.10 -7.47 9.56
CA ASP A 34 -5.17 -7.20 10.99
C ASP A 34 -3.91 -6.51 11.49
N VAL A 35 -4.05 -5.38 12.16
CA VAL A 35 -2.96 -4.69 12.86
C VAL A 35 -2.67 -5.42 14.16
N TYR A 36 -1.53 -6.10 14.23
CA TYR A 36 -1.11 -6.84 15.43
C TYR A 36 -0.10 -6.07 16.29
N ALA A 37 0.60 -5.09 15.73
CA ALA A 37 1.53 -4.23 16.46
C ALA A 37 1.71 -2.87 15.78
N SER A 38 2.14 -1.87 16.55
CA SER A 38 2.56 -0.58 16.03
C SER A 38 3.76 0.00 16.79
N GLU A 39 4.53 0.84 16.12
CA GLU A 39 5.61 1.65 16.69
C GLU A 39 5.32 3.13 16.52
N MET A 40 5.65 3.93 17.54
CA MET A 40 5.59 5.38 17.56
C MET A 40 6.95 5.89 18.00
N ASN A 41 7.61 6.67 17.14
CA ASN A 41 8.99 7.13 17.34
C ASN A 41 9.96 5.99 17.68
N GLY A 42 9.78 4.84 17.02
CA GLY A 42 10.60 3.63 17.20
C GLY A 42 10.33 2.85 18.49
N LYS A 43 9.29 3.20 19.26
CA LYS A 43 8.88 2.48 20.47
C LYS A 43 7.55 1.77 20.26
N PRO A 44 7.36 0.54 20.78
CA PRO A 44 6.06 -0.13 20.74
C PRO A 44 4.96 0.74 21.35
N ASN A 45 3.78 0.72 20.74
CA ASN A 45 2.59 1.39 21.25
C ASN A 45 1.33 0.60 20.85
N ASP A 46 0.18 1.01 21.39
CA ASP A 46 -1.11 0.33 21.19
C ASP A 46 -2.04 1.09 20.21
N PHE A 47 -1.56 2.12 19.51
CA PHE A 47 -2.37 2.86 18.55
C PHE A 47 -2.78 1.94 17.39
N MET A 48 -4.07 1.96 17.06
CA MET A 48 -4.72 1.05 16.11
C MET A 48 -4.52 -0.45 16.41
N LYS A 49 -4.18 -0.82 17.64
CA LYS A 49 -4.15 -2.23 18.06
C LYS A 49 -5.55 -2.84 17.93
N ASN A 50 -5.63 -4.01 17.31
CA ASN A 50 -6.89 -4.66 16.91
C ASN A 50 -7.65 -3.90 15.80
N GLY A 51 -7.01 -2.91 15.16
CA GLY A 51 -7.48 -2.31 13.93
C GLY A 51 -7.44 -3.33 12.79
N TYR A 52 -8.38 -3.25 11.86
CA TYR A 52 -8.34 -4.04 10.63
C TYR A 52 -8.66 -3.18 9.41
N PHE A 53 -8.20 -3.60 8.25
CA PHE A 53 -8.49 -2.94 6.98
C PHE A 53 -8.88 -4.00 5.94
N ILE A 54 -9.95 -3.75 5.20
CA ILE A 54 -10.44 -4.62 4.14
C ILE A 54 -10.37 -3.82 2.84
N PHE A 55 -9.38 -4.13 1.99
CA PHE A 55 -9.18 -3.45 0.70
C PHE A 55 -9.85 -4.24 -0.43
N THR A 56 -10.70 -3.56 -1.20
CA THR A 56 -11.48 -4.15 -2.29
C THR A 56 -11.05 -3.63 -3.67
N ALA A 57 -11.35 -4.41 -4.72
CA ALA A 57 -10.87 -4.15 -6.08
C ALA A 57 -11.46 -2.88 -6.73
N ASP A 58 -12.52 -2.32 -6.15
CA ASP A 58 -13.16 -1.05 -6.51
C ASP A 58 -12.50 0.18 -5.86
N ASN A 59 -11.34 0.00 -5.21
CA ASN A 59 -10.60 1.05 -4.49
C ASN A 59 -11.31 1.57 -3.24
N LEU A 60 -12.13 0.72 -2.60
CA LEU A 60 -12.71 1.02 -1.30
C LEU A 60 -11.97 0.27 -0.18
N VAL A 61 -11.92 0.90 0.99
CA VAL A 61 -11.40 0.31 2.22
C VAL A 61 -12.42 0.45 3.34
N THR A 62 -12.64 -0.65 4.05
CA THR A 62 -13.45 -0.68 5.26
C THR A 62 -12.55 -0.98 6.46
N SER A 63 -12.74 -0.28 7.56
CA SER A 63 -11.98 -0.46 8.80
C SER A 63 -12.83 -0.15 10.01
N ASN A 64 -12.52 -0.76 11.16
CA ASN A 64 -13.05 -0.33 12.46
C ASN A 64 -12.41 0.97 13.00
N THR A 65 -11.38 1.50 12.33
CA THR A 65 -10.82 2.82 12.64
C THR A 65 -11.46 3.94 11.82
N ILE A 66 -12.33 3.59 10.87
CA ILE A 66 -13.15 4.52 10.08
C ILE A 66 -14.56 4.49 10.67
N PRO A 67 -15.30 5.62 10.74
CA PRO A 67 -16.66 5.64 11.29
C PRO A 67 -17.59 4.58 10.67
N GLU A 68 -18.45 3.97 11.49
CA GLU A 68 -19.35 2.89 11.07
C GLU A 68 -20.19 3.26 9.83
N ASN A 69 -20.35 2.28 8.92
CA ASN A 69 -21.05 2.39 7.63
C ASN A 69 -20.39 3.27 6.57
N GLN A 70 -19.13 3.66 6.75
CA GLN A 70 -18.36 4.38 5.73
C GLN A 70 -17.24 3.48 5.19
N SER A 71 -17.26 3.27 3.87
CA SER A 71 -16.07 2.89 3.14
C SER A 71 -15.36 4.15 2.68
N SER A 72 -14.04 4.14 2.79
CA SER A 72 -13.19 5.22 2.28
C SER A 72 -12.60 4.82 0.94
N ALA A 73 -12.36 5.78 0.06
CA ALA A 73 -11.51 5.52 -1.09
C ALA A 73 -10.06 5.32 -0.62
N TYR A 74 -9.32 4.44 -1.29
CA TYR A 74 -7.88 4.30 -1.07
C TYR A 74 -7.13 4.34 -2.41
N SER A 75 -5.85 4.71 -2.35
CA SER A 75 -4.97 4.64 -3.50
C SER A 75 -3.61 4.05 -3.15
N VAL A 76 -3.03 3.30 -4.08
CA VAL A 76 -1.67 2.77 -3.97
C VAL A 76 -0.85 3.27 -5.15
N LYS A 77 0.20 4.07 -4.88
CA LYS A 77 1.07 4.65 -5.91
C LYS A 77 2.53 4.55 -5.50
N LYS A 78 3.33 3.82 -6.28
CA LYS A 78 4.79 3.69 -6.13
C LYS A 78 5.33 3.15 -4.80
N ASP A 79 4.48 2.63 -3.91
CA ASP A 79 4.74 2.21 -2.51
C ASP A 79 3.89 2.99 -1.50
N LYS A 80 3.24 4.09 -1.88
CA LYS A 80 2.40 4.87 -0.97
C LYS A 80 1.00 4.33 -0.93
N LEU A 81 0.47 4.13 0.27
CA LEU A 81 -0.92 3.87 0.60
C LEU A 81 -1.53 5.15 1.19
N GLU A 82 -2.58 5.63 0.56
CA GLU A 82 -3.38 6.76 1.01
C GLU A 82 -4.82 6.28 1.22
N ILE A 83 -5.45 6.69 2.32
CA ILE A 83 -6.84 6.40 2.63
C ILE A 83 -7.57 7.72 2.87
N ASP A 84 -8.60 7.99 2.08
CA ASP A 84 -9.40 9.20 2.21
C ASP A 84 -10.20 9.17 3.53
N GLY A 85 -10.33 10.31 4.20
CA GLY A 85 -11.11 10.41 5.44
C GLY A 85 -10.43 9.89 6.71
N ILE A 86 -9.20 9.37 6.62
CA ILE A 86 -8.30 9.24 7.76
C ILE A 86 -7.27 10.36 7.65
N ASP A 87 -7.44 11.41 8.45
CA ASP A 87 -6.54 12.57 8.44
C ASP A 87 -5.07 12.12 8.60
N ASP A 88 -4.21 12.66 7.74
CA ASP A 88 -2.77 12.39 7.68
C ASP A 88 -2.37 10.91 7.46
N PHE A 89 -3.26 10.05 6.96
CA PHE A 89 -2.89 8.67 6.60
C PHE A 89 -2.18 8.59 5.25
N ASN A 90 -0.92 9.01 5.22
CA ASN A 90 -0.02 8.84 4.07
C ASN A 90 1.14 7.92 4.47
N MET A 91 1.02 6.65 4.10
CA MET A 91 1.88 5.58 4.59
C MET A 91 2.67 4.94 3.44
N HIS A 92 3.96 4.70 3.65
CA HIS A 92 4.77 3.89 2.75
C HIS A 92 4.64 2.41 3.10
N ILE A 93 4.41 1.58 2.10
CA ILE A 93 4.47 0.13 2.13
C ILE A 93 5.95 -0.26 2.13
N ILE A 94 6.47 -0.61 3.31
CA ILE A 94 7.87 -1.04 3.46
C ILE A 94 8.04 -2.55 3.30
N ARG A 95 6.93 -3.30 3.37
CA ARG A 95 6.88 -4.74 3.11
C ARG A 95 5.46 -5.14 2.70
N LEU A 96 5.35 -5.90 1.61
CA LEU A 96 4.09 -6.49 1.15
C LEU A 96 4.37 -7.89 0.59
N ASP A 97 4.05 -8.90 1.38
CA ASP A 97 4.12 -10.31 1.02
C ASP A 97 2.71 -10.92 1.05
N LYS A 98 2.61 -12.24 0.83
CA LYS A 98 1.33 -12.98 0.83
C LYS A 98 0.53 -12.77 2.12
N ASP A 99 1.18 -12.76 3.27
CA ASP A 99 0.55 -12.70 4.60
C ASP A 99 1.02 -11.52 5.44
N THR A 100 1.96 -10.71 4.95
CA THR A 100 2.63 -9.67 5.73
C THR A 100 2.49 -8.32 5.03
N LEU A 101 1.98 -7.32 5.76
CA LEU A 101 1.93 -5.93 5.30
C LEU A 101 2.49 -5.02 6.38
N TRP A 102 3.59 -4.33 6.08
CA TRP A 102 4.18 -3.34 6.98
C TRP A 102 4.11 -1.96 6.36
N LEU A 103 3.65 -1.01 7.16
CA LEU A 103 3.48 0.38 6.78
C LEU A 103 4.38 1.26 7.63
N LYS A 104 4.93 2.32 7.06
CA LYS A 104 5.68 3.36 7.75
C LYS A 104 5.29 4.73 7.24
N GLY A 105 5.07 5.69 8.12
CA GLY A 105 4.73 7.04 7.70
C GLY A 105 4.79 8.02 8.86
N LYS A 106 4.30 9.24 8.61
CA LYS A 106 4.16 10.26 9.64
C LYS A 106 2.69 10.54 9.86
N ILE A 107 2.27 10.53 11.12
CA ILE A 107 0.96 11.03 11.53
C ILE A 107 1.23 12.19 12.48
N SER A 108 0.83 13.39 12.08
CA SER A 108 1.24 14.63 12.75
C SER A 108 2.77 14.71 12.87
N TYR A 109 3.33 14.81 14.08
CA TYR A 109 4.77 14.84 14.35
C TYR A 109 5.40 13.48 14.70
N TYR A 110 4.61 12.40 14.69
CA TYR A 110 5.06 11.06 15.09
C TYR A 110 5.49 10.22 13.89
N ASP A 111 6.64 9.56 14.02
CA ASP A 111 7.04 8.49 13.09
C ASP A 111 6.30 7.21 13.48
N MET A 112 5.38 6.78 12.62
CA MET A 112 4.54 5.62 12.85
C MET A 112 5.00 4.43 12.00
N LYS A 113 4.93 3.24 12.58
CA LYS A 113 4.92 1.97 11.83
C LYS A 113 3.75 1.10 12.26
N TYR A 114 3.14 0.42 11.30
CA TYR A 114 2.12 -0.58 11.55
C TYR A 114 2.57 -1.92 10.99
N PHE A 115 2.35 -2.96 11.76
CA PHE A 115 2.64 -4.33 11.39
C PHE A 115 1.33 -5.09 11.29
N MET A 116 1.06 -5.61 10.09
CA MET A 116 -0.20 -6.23 9.77
C MET A 116 0.01 -7.64 9.23
N VAL A 117 -0.98 -8.49 9.50
CA VAL A 117 -1.04 -9.87 9.01
C VAL A 117 -2.33 -10.07 8.23
N ARG A 118 -2.31 -10.90 7.19
CA ARG A 118 -3.52 -11.24 6.44
C ARG A 118 -4.48 -12.01 7.35
N ARG A 119 -5.72 -11.55 7.44
CA ARG A 119 -6.81 -12.22 8.17
C ARG A 119 -7.21 -13.48 7.39
N GLN A 120 -7.26 -14.61 8.08
CA GLN A 120 -7.67 -15.92 7.53
C GLN A 120 -9.18 -15.99 7.28
#